data_AF-A0A3D0R7E9-F1
#
_entry.id   AF-A0A3D0R7E9-F1
#
_cell.length_a   1.000
_cell.length_b   1.000
_cell.length_c   1.000
_cell.angle_alpha   90.00
_cell.angle_beta   90.00
_cell.angle_gamma   90.00
#
_symmetry.space_group_name_H-M   'P 1'
#
loop_
_entity.id
_entity.type
_entity.pdbx_description
1 polymer ?
#
loop_
_entity_poly.entity_id
_entity_poly.type
_entity_poly.pdbx_seq_one_letter_code
_entity_poly.pdbx_strand_id
1 'polypeptide(L)'
;MKHYTKWLPVLCLSLSSVAMADKIMVKGEPVMLDKQGDVYMVPAGYQSTTDYHFVSLDGQKRVCFGDKRAELSNVDEMTVQVSMDGKVMPWHCYAFDDSVFEMSK
;
A
#
# COMPACT_ATOMS: atom_id res chain seq x y z
N MET A 1 48.42 -41.59 20.37
CA MET A 1 47.55 -40.81 19.46
C MET A 1 46.38 -40.27 20.27
N LYS A 2 46.32 -38.95 20.52
CA LYS A 2 45.13 -38.27 21.08
C LYS A 2 45.07 -36.86 20.48
N HIS A 3 44.32 -36.73 19.38
CA HIS A 3 44.03 -35.43 18.77
C HIS A 3 42.83 -34.83 19.49
N TYR A 4 43.06 -33.79 20.29
CA TYR A 4 42.00 -33.00 20.90
C TYR A 4 41.60 -31.90 19.92
N THR A 5 40.61 -32.18 19.08
CA THR A 5 39.97 -31.16 18.24
C THR A 5 39.10 -30.28 19.15
N LYS A 6 39.61 -29.10 19.52
CA LYS A 6 38.84 -28.07 20.22
C LYS A 6 37.80 -27.49 19.25
N TRP A 7 36.53 -27.84 19.45
CA TRP A 7 35.41 -27.13 18.82
C TRP A 7 35.19 -25.80 19.55
N LEU A 8 35.43 -24.68 18.86
CA LEU A 8 34.92 -23.38 19.28
C LEU A 8 33.44 -23.29 18.89
N PRO A 9 32.50 -23.02 19.81
CA PRO A 9 31.14 -22.72 19.43
C PRO A 9 31.11 -21.32 18.80
N VAL A 10 30.83 -21.26 17.49
CA VAL A 10 30.51 -20.01 16.81
C VAL A 10 29.14 -19.56 17.31
N LEU A 11 29.13 -18.66 18.30
CA LEU A 11 27.95 -18.00 18.82
C LEU A 11 27.44 -17.03 17.74
N CYS A 12 26.52 -17.50 16.91
CA CYS A 12 25.86 -16.69 15.89
C CYS A 12 24.80 -15.83 16.58
N LEU A 13 25.17 -14.62 17.02
CA LEU A 13 24.20 -13.61 17.46
C LEU A 13 23.41 -13.13 16.24
N SER A 14 22.22 -13.68 16.05
CA SER A 14 21.22 -13.13 15.14
C SER A 14 20.69 -11.82 15.73
N LEU A 15 21.30 -10.69 15.35
CA LEU A 15 20.68 -9.39 15.51
C LEU A 15 19.40 -9.40 14.66
N SER A 16 18.28 -9.62 15.33
CA SER A 16 16.96 -9.47 14.72
C SER A 16 16.73 -7.97 14.60
N SER A 17 17.07 -7.40 13.44
CA SER A 17 16.67 -6.04 13.10
C SER A 17 15.15 -6.00 13.15
N VAL A 18 14.58 -5.42 14.20
CA VAL A 18 13.17 -5.02 14.19
C VAL A 18 13.03 -3.93 13.13
N ALA A 19 12.75 -4.34 11.90
CA ALA A 19 12.38 -3.43 10.84
C ALA A 19 11.04 -2.81 11.25
N MET A 20 11.09 -1.61 11.81
CA MET A 20 9.89 -0.79 11.90
C MET A 20 9.56 -0.41 10.46
N ALA A 21 8.45 -0.93 9.93
CA ALA A 21 7.97 -0.53 8.62
C ALA A 21 7.54 0.94 8.72
N ASP A 22 8.21 1.81 7.96
CA ASP A 22 7.81 3.20 7.85
C ASP A 22 6.41 3.28 7.23
N LYS A 23 5.53 4.10 7.83
CA LYS A 23 4.18 4.29 7.32
C LYS A 23 4.19 5.03 5.98
N ILE A 24 3.24 4.69 5.13
CA ILE A 24 3.03 5.38 3.86
C ILE A 24 2.30 6.71 4.13
N MET A 25 2.97 7.82 3.80
CA MET A 25 2.43 9.15 4.00
C MET A 25 1.39 9.51 2.92
N VAL A 26 0.14 9.61 3.33
CA VAL A 26 -1.00 9.97 2.48
C VAL A 26 -1.28 11.47 2.57
N LYS A 27 -1.38 12.15 1.43
CA LYS A 27 -1.56 13.61 1.33
C LYS A 27 -2.93 13.96 0.79
N GLY A 28 -3.43 15.12 1.20
CA GLY A 28 -4.65 15.71 0.67
C GLY A 28 -5.94 15.08 1.19
N GLU A 29 -7.03 15.36 0.49
CA GLU A 29 -8.36 14.84 0.81
C GLU A 29 -8.75 13.68 -0.11
N PRO A 30 -9.56 12.71 0.37
CA PRO A 30 -9.97 11.58 -0.45
C PRO A 30 -10.86 12.06 -1.59
N VAL A 31 -10.48 11.72 -2.81
CA VAL A 31 -11.24 12.05 -4.01
C VAL A 31 -12.44 11.12 -4.16
N MET A 32 -13.61 11.71 -4.37
CA MET A 32 -14.84 10.95 -4.65
C MET A 32 -14.83 10.53 -6.13
N LEU A 33 -14.94 9.23 -6.38
CA LEU A 33 -15.11 8.72 -7.73
C LEU A 33 -16.60 8.55 -8.05
N ASP A 34 -17.00 8.91 -9.27
CA ASP A 34 -18.37 8.71 -9.74
C ASP A 34 -18.55 7.29 -10.29
N LYS A 35 -19.55 6.55 -9.82
CA LYS A 35 -19.75 5.16 -10.24
C LYS A 35 -20.70 5.10 -11.44
N GLN A 36 -20.19 4.66 -12.58
CA GLN A 36 -20.96 4.48 -13.82
C GLN A 36 -20.99 3.00 -14.19
N GLY A 37 -22.02 2.31 -13.71
CA GLY A 37 -22.11 0.85 -13.81
C GLY A 37 -21.00 0.18 -13.00
N ASP A 38 -20.12 -0.54 -13.70
CA ASP A 38 -19.00 -1.28 -13.10
C ASP A 38 -17.67 -0.49 -13.11
N VAL A 39 -17.65 0.72 -13.65
CA VAL A 39 -16.45 1.56 -13.79
C VAL A 39 -16.59 2.82 -12.94
N TYR A 40 -15.54 3.16 -12.20
CA TYR A 40 -15.42 4.42 -11.48
C TYR A 40 -14.76 5.47 -12.37
N MET A 41 -15.37 6.65 -12.45
CA MET A 41 -14.89 7.78 -13.22
C MET A 41 -14.13 8.74 -12.30
N VAL A 42 -12.90 9.05 -12.68
CA VAL A 42 -12.08 10.06 -12.02
C VAL A 42 -12.60 11.46 -12.39
N PRO A 43 -12.73 12.40 -11.43
CA PRO A 43 -13.16 13.76 -11.73
C PRO A 43 -12.26 14.47 -12.75
N ALA A 44 -12.87 15.29 -13.60
CA ALA A 44 -12.13 16.08 -14.58
C ALA A 44 -11.10 17.00 -13.89
N GLY A 45 -9.85 16.98 -14.38
CA GLY A 45 -8.76 17.79 -13.82
C GLY A 45 -8.07 17.18 -12.60
N TYR A 46 -8.51 16.00 -12.12
CA TYR A 46 -7.71 15.25 -11.15
C TYR A 46 -6.37 14.85 -11.77
N GLN A 47 -5.30 15.08 -11.03
CA GLN A 47 -3.95 14.67 -11.36
C GLN A 47 -3.32 14.14 -10.07
N SER A 48 -2.73 12.95 -10.12
CA SER A 48 -1.93 12.49 -8.99
C SER A 48 -0.50 12.97 -9.14
N THR A 49 0.08 13.44 -8.04
CA THR A 49 1.52 13.75 -7.94
C THR A 49 2.29 12.64 -7.23
N THR A 50 1.59 11.57 -6.85
CA THR A 50 2.14 10.41 -6.15
C THR A 50 1.88 9.15 -6.96
N ASP A 51 2.48 8.04 -6.53
CA ASP A 51 2.25 6.70 -7.09
C ASP A 51 0.98 6.03 -6.56
N TYR A 52 0.16 6.77 -5.80
CA TYR A 52 -1.11 6.33 -5.24
C TYR A 52 -2.23 7.32 -5.54
N HIS A 53 -3.46 6.88 -5.31
CA HIS A 53 -4.67 7.67 -5.39
C HIS A 53 -5.43 7.55 -4.07
N PHE A 54 -5.57 8.65 -3.33
CA PHE A 54 -6.37 8.67 -2.13
C PHE A 54 -7.82 8.99 -2.49
N VAL A 55 -8.71 8.02 -2.28
CA VAL A 55 -10.09 8.08 -2.75
C VAL A 55 -11.08 7.71 -1.65
N SER A 56 -12.34 8.04 -1.88
CA SER A 56 -13.46 7.53 -1.12
C SER A 56 -14.35 6.68 -2.02
N LEU A 57 -14.47 5.40 -1.68
CA LEU A 57 -15.29 4.42 -2.37
C LEU A 57 -16.38 3.97 -1.41
N ASP A 58 -17.65 4.17 -1.79
CA ASP A 58 -18.82 3.81 -0.98
C ASP A 58 -18.77 4.36 0.46
N GLY A 59 -18.22 5.58 0.63
CA GLY A 59 -18.06 6.24 1.92
C GLY A 59 -16.84 5.81 2.75
N GLN A 60 -16.01 4.90 2.23
CA GLN A 60 -14.79 4.43 2.89
C GLN A 60 -13.55 5.03 2.23
N LYS A 61 -12.63 5.55 3.04
CA LYS A 61 -11.32 6.04 2.60
C LYS A 61 -10.45 4.87 2.17
N ARG A 62 -9.90 4.93 0.96
CA ARG A 62 -9.00 3.92 0.41
C ARG A 62 -7.80 4.56 -0.28
N VAL A 63 -6.67 3.88 -0.20
CA VAL A 63 -5.44 4.24 -0.92
C VAL A 63 -5.26 3.24 -2.06
N CYS A 64 -5.30 3.73 -3.29
CA CYS A 64 -5.29 2.91 -4.49
C CYS A 64 -3.98 3.02 -5.26
N PHE A 65 -3.49 1.91 -5.79
CA PHE A 65 -2.28 1.84 -6.60
C PHE A 65 -2.59 1.17 -7.94
N GLY A 66 -1.82 1.49 -8.98
CA GLY A 66 -1.93 0.79 -10.27
C GLY A 66 -1.53 -0.68 -10.20
N ASP A 67 -0.55 -1.00 -9.35
CA ASP A 67 -0.06 -2.35 -9.11
C ASP A 67 -0.31 -2.80 -7.66
N LYS A 68 -0.42 -4.11 -7.46
CA LYS A 68 -0.56 -4.72 -6.13
C LYS A 68 0.72 -4.51 -5.30
N ARG A 69 0.56 -4.25 -4.00
CA ARG A 69 1.64 -3.98 -3.04
C ARG A 69 1.75 -5.13 -2.04
N ALA A 70 2.89 -5.82 -2.01
CA ALA A 70 3.09 -6.99 -1.16
C ALA A 70 3.14 -6.60 0.33
N GLU A 71 3.70 -5.42 0.60
CA GLU A 71 3.80 -4.79 1.91
C GLU A 71 2.44 -4.42 2.53
N LEU A 72 1.36 -4.42 1.73
CA LEU A 72 -0.02 -4.13 2.17
C LEU A 72 -0.89 -5.38 2.25
N SER A 73 -0.30 -6.58 2.19
CA SER A 73 -1.04 -7.85 2.14
C SER A 73 -1.94 -8.14 3.34
N ASN A 74 -1.72 -7.47 4.47
CA ASN A 74 -2.53 -7.56 5.68
C ASN A 74 -3.65 -6.50 5.75
N VAL A 75 -3.77 -5.63 4.76
CA VAL A 75 -4.79 -4.58 4.68
C VAL A 75 -5.94 -5.04 3.77
N ASP A 76 -7.19 -4.69 4.11
CA ASP A 76 -8.36 -5.00 3.27
C ASP A 76 -8.21 -4.41 1.87
N GLU A 77 -8.09 -5.26 0.86
CA GLU A 77 -7.88 -4.90 -0.54
C GLU A 77 -9.15 -5.15 -1.36
N MET A 78 -9.47 -4.22 -2.26
CA MET A 78 -10.37 -4.48 -3.38
C MET A 78 -9.76 -3.97 -4.69
N THR A 79 -10.18 -4.58 -5.80
CA THR A 79 -9.83 -4.07 -7.14
C THR A 79 -11.03 -3.40 -7.77
N VAL A 80 -10.84 -2.18 -8.28
CA VAL A 80 -11.88 -1.44 -9.01
C VAL A 80 -11.40 -1.08 -10.42
N GLN A 81 -12.31 -1.05 -11.37
CA GLN A 81 -12.04 -0.54 -12.72
C GLN A 81 -12.21 0.97 -12.72
N VAL A 82 -11.18 1.69 -13.12
CA VAL A 82 -11.16 3.15 -13.08
C VAL A 82 -10.90 3.70 -14.47
N SER A 83 -11.74 4.61 -14.92
CA SER A 83 -11.53 5.38 -16.13
C SER A 83 -10.82 6.68 -15.79
N MET A 84 -9.61 6.84 -16.31
CA MET A 84 -8.80 8.05 -16.19
C MET A 84 -8.24 8.40 -17.56
N ASP A 85 -8.46 9.65 -17.98
CA ASP A 85 -8.09 10.15 -19.32
C ASP A 85 -8.60 9.26 -20.48
N GLY A 86 -9.81 8.72 -20.31
CA GLY A 86 -10.47 7.86 -21.31
C GLY A 86 -9.92 6.43 -21.39
N LYS A 87 -9.00 6.05 -20.49
CA LYS A 87 -8.49 4.68 -20.37
C LYS A 87 -9.01 4.03 -19.12
N VAL A 88 -9.52 2.80 -19.26
CA VAL A 88 -9.93 1.97 -18.13
C VAL A 88 -8.75 1.13 -17.66
N MET A 89 -8.45 1.18 -16.36
CA MET A 89 -7.38 0.43 -15.73
C MET A 89 -7.78 -0.07 -14.34
N PRO A 90 -7.27 -1.23 -13.91
CA PRO A 90 -7.51 -1.71 -12.56
C PRO A 90 -6.71 -0.87 -11.56
N TRP A 91 -7.35 -0.52 -10.45
CA TRP A 91 -6.68 0.00 -9.27
C TRP A 91 -6.83 -0.98 -8.11
N HIS A 92 -5.74 -1.24 -7.40
CA HIS A 92 -5.68 -2.02 -6.17
C HIS A 92 -5.83 -1.09 -4.97
N CYS A 93 -7.00 -1.12 -4.34
CA CYS A 93 -7.44 -0.17 -3.32
C CYS A 93 -7.48 -0.81 -1.93
N TYR A 94 -6.59 -0.34 -1.07
CA TYR A 94 -6.46 -0.78 0.31
C TYR A 94 -7.27 0.14 1.23
N ALA A 95 -8.00 -0.42 2.18
CA ALA A 95 -8.65 0.36 3.23
C ALA A 95 -7.61 1.22 3.96
N PHE A 96 -7.97 2.47 4.25
CA PHE A 96 -7.10 3.33 5.02
C PHE A 96 -7.00 2.81 6.46
N ASP A 97 -5.82 2.28 6.81
CA ASP A 97 -5.48 1.72 8.12
C ASP A 97 -4.33 2.50 8.75
N ASP A 98 -4.56 3.09 9.92
CA ASP A 98 -3.57 3.91 10.65
C ASP A 98 -2.33 3.13 11.10
N SER A 99 -2.34 1.79 11.05
CA SER A 99 -1.16 0.97 11.31
C SER A 99 -0.15 0.98 10.15
N VAL A 100 -0.60 1.29 8.93
CA VAL A 100 0.22 1.26 7.70
C VAL A 100 0.28 2.63 7.01
N PHE A 101 -0.79 3.41 7.07
CA PHE A 101 -0.88 4.73 6.47
C PHE A 101 -0.85 5.81 7.55
N GLU A 102 -0.34 6.99 7.18
CA GLU A 102 -0.38 8.17 8.03
C GLU A 102 -0.74 9.40 7.19
N MET A 103 -1.63 10.25 7.69
CA MET A 103 -1.94 11.50 7.03
C MET A 103 -0.78 12.48 7.19
N SER A 104 -0.21 12.94 6.07
CA SER A 104 0.72 14.06 6.06
C SER A 104 -0.03 15.32 6.51
N LYS A 105 0.56 16.03 7.46
CA LYS A 105 0.16 17.39 7.81
C LYS A 105 0.54 18.38 6.71
#